data_AF-A0A498EG40-F1
#
_entry.id   AF-A0A498EG40-F1
#
_cell.length_a   1.000
_cell.length_b   1.000
_cell.length_c   1.000
_cell.angle_alpha   90.00
_cell.angle_beta   90.00
_cell.angle_gamma   90.00
#
_symmetry.space_group_name_H-M   'P 1'
#
loop_
_entity.id
_entity.type
_entity.pdbx_description
1 polymer ?
#
loop_
_entity_poly.entity_id
_entity_poly.type
_entity_poly.pdbx_seq_one_letter_code
_entity_poly.pdbx_strand_id
1 'polypeptide(L)'
;MKEYKMRRGETLEERIPDMEATVEDYFGPITGTEEFKGSDLYVVGEPKNPVFTRIVAGAVKYSGKKDKLAVNFEEADPADLAPEDLEAAGEAVSAKNDFLLEATGRDAKSRRDSMKRAVEDDAPDV
;
A
#
# COMPACT_ATOMS: atom_id res chain seq x y z
N MET A 1 4.42 -5.59 6.96
CA MET A 1 3.35 -5.44 5.94
C MET A 1 2.09 -4.87 6.58
N LYS A 2 1.50 -3.83 5.97
CA LYS A 2 0.25 -3.20 6.40
C LYS A 2 -0.89 -3.67 5.50
N GLU A 3 -2.05 -3.96 6.08
CA GLU A 3 -3.24 -4.35 5.33
C GLU A 3 -4.32 -3.28 5.43
N TYR A 4 -4.94 -2.94 4.30
CA TYR A 4 -6.01 -1.97 4.22
C TYR A 4 -7.32 -2.61 3.76
N LYS A 5 -8.41 -2.20 4.41
CA LYS A 5 -9.78 -2.59 4.04
C LYS A 5 -10.32 -1.62 3.00
N MET A 6 -10.99 -2.13 1.98
CA MET A 6 -11.68 -1.29 1.01
C MET A 6 -12.89 -0.56 1.63
N ARG A 7 -13.41 0.44 0.91
CA ARG A 7 -14.66 1.11 1.21
C ARG A 7 -15.82 0.09 1.19
N ARG A 8 -16.87 0.36 1.97
CA ARG A 8 -18.06 -0.49 2.01
C ARG A 8 -18.71 -0.50 0.62
N GLY A 9 -19.08 -1.69 0.15
CA GLY A 9 -19.65 -1.89 -1.19
C GLY A 9 -18.62 -2.29 -2.24
N GLU A 10 -17.38 -1.84 -2.13
CA GLU A 10 -16.37 -1.99 -3.21
C GLU A 10 -15.44 -3.18 -2.96
N THR A 11 -14.90 -3.76 -4.02
CA THR A 11 -13.86 -4.82 -3.98
C THR A 11 -12.55 -4.32 -4.59
N LEU A 12 -11.45 -4.99 -4.26
CA LEU A 12 -10.13 -4.60 -4.77
C LEU A 12 -10.04 -4.81 -6.29
N GLU A 13 -10.57 -5.92 -6.80
CA GLU A 13 -10.60 -6.25 -8.23
C GLU A 13 -11.41 -5.24 -9.06
N GLU A 14 -12.50 -4.69 -8.52
CA GLU A 14 -13.28 -3.64 -9.22
C GLU A 14 -12.52 -2.31 -9.30
N ARG A 15 -11.66 -2.01 -8.33
CA ARG A 15 -10.91 -0.74 -8.27
C ARG A 15 -9.59 -0.83 -9.02
N ILE A 16 -8.90 -1.94 -8.84
CA ILE A 16 -7.63 -2.28 -9.44
C ILE A 16 -7.84 -3.62 -10.16
N PRO A 17 -8.30 -3.59 -11.42
CA PRO A 17 -8.48 -4.80 -12.21
C PRO A 17 -7.14 -5.46 -12.54
N ASP A 18 -6.08 -4.65 -12.65
CA ASP A 18 -4.71 -5.11 -12.91
C ASP A 18 -3.76 -4.53 -11.86
N MET A 19 -3.50 -5.32 -10.82
CA MET A 19 -2.64 -4.91 -9.71
C MET A 19 -1.18 -4.79 -10.12
N GLU A 20 -0.72 -5.62 -11.05
CA GLU A 20 0.65 -5.58 -11.57
C GLU A 20 0.85 -4.25 -12.31
N ALA A 21 -0.01 -3.95 -13.28
CA ALA A 21 0.08 -2.72 -14.06
C ALA A 21 -0.04 -1.47 -13.19
N THR A 22 -0.95 -1.45 -12.21
CA THR A 22 -1.09 -0.30 -11.30
C THR A 22 0.15 -0.11 -10.42
N VAL A 23 0.75 -1.20 -9.90
CA VAL A 23 1.99 -1.09 -9.12
C VAL A 23 3.14 -0.56 -9.99
N GLU A 24 3.26 -1.04 -11.22
CA GLU A 24 4.28 -0.58 -12.16
C GLU A 24 4.13 0.90 -12.53
N ASP A 25 2.89 1.34 -12.80
CA ASP A 25 2.59 2.74 -13.11
C ASP A 25 2.95 3.67 -11.95
N TYR A 26 2.55 3.31 -10.73
CA TYR A 26 2.79 4.15 -9.56
C TYR A 26 4.23 4.15 -9.08
N PHE A 27 4.91 3.01 -9.11
CA PHE A 27 6.15 2.83 -8.36
C PHE A 27 7.34 2.43 -9.22
N GLY A 28 7.14 1.95 -10.44
CA GLY A 28 8.19 1.43 -11.30
C GLY A 28 8.17 -0.09 -11.43
N PRO A 29 9.09 -0.65 -12.25
CA PRO A 29 9.01 -2.02 -12.73
C PRO A 29 9.05 -3.05 -11.61
N ILE A 30 8.26 -4.12 -11.76
CA ILE A 30 8.27 -5.23 -10.81
C ILE A 30 9.54 -6.05 -11.02
N THR A 31 10.26 -6.25 -9.94
CA THR A 31 11.52 -7.02 -9.90
C THR A 31 11.32 -8.46 -9.42
N GLY A 32 10.17 -8.76 -8.83
CA GLY A 32 9.85 -10.10 -8.34
C GLY A 32 8.51 -10.16 -7.62
N THR A 33 8.26 -11.30 -6.96
CA THR A 33 7.06 -11.53 -6.15
C THR A 33 7.43 -12.08 -4.77
N GLU A 34 6.60 -11.81 -3.78
CA GLU A 34 6.73 -12.29 -2.40
C GLU A 34 5.41 -12.90 -1.93
N GLU A 35 5.46 -14.15 -1.44
CA GLU A 35 4.27 -14.81 -0.90
C GLU A 35 3.90 -14.22 0.47
N PHE A 36 2.64 -13.80 0.61
CA PHE A 36 2.09 -13.34 1.87
C PHE A 36 0.69 -13.90 2.10
N LYS A 37 0.53 -14.68 3.17
CA LYS A 37 -0.75 -15.31 3.57
C LYS A 37 -1.39 -16.14 2.44
N GLY A 38 -0.57 -16.80 1.62
CA GLY A 38 -1.02 -17.60 0.47
C GLY A 38 -1.49 -16.77 -0.71
N SER A 39 -1.06 -15.51 -0.81
CA SER A 39 -1.25 -14.65 -1.98
C SER A 39 0.11 -14.10 -2.43
N ASP A 40 0.35 -14.05 -3.73
CA ASP A 40 1.56 -13.45 -4.30
C ASP A 40 1.44 -11.93 -4.37
N LEU A 41 2.40 -11.23 -3.78
CA LEU A 41 2.50 -9.76 -3.83
C LEU A 41 3.64 -9.36 -4.75
N TYR A 42 3.49 -8.24 -5.45
CA TYR A 42 4.51 -7.73 -6.36
C TYR A 42 5.55 -6.92 -5.61
N VAL A 43 6.82 -7.12 -5.97
CA VAL A 43 7.98 -6.47 -5.37
C VAL A 43 8.63 -5.55 -6.37
N VAL A 44 8.67 -4.25 -6.06
CA VAL A 44 9.43 -3.23 -6.75
C VAL A 44 10.72 -3.02 -5.96
N GLY A 45 11.82 -3.59 -6.47
CA GLY A 45 13.15 -3.48 -5.88
C GLY A 45 13.90 -2.22 -6.30
N GLU A 46 13.50 -1.61 -7.42
CA GLU A 46 14.06 -0.35 -7.92
C GLU A 46 12.92 0.65 -8.20
N PRO A 47 12.38 1.28 -7.14
CA PRO A 47 11.31 2.25 -7.31
C PRO A 47 11.77 3.48 -8.09
N LYS A 48 10.87 4.05 -8.89
CA LYS A 48 11.15 5.26 -9.67
C LYS A 48 11.41 6.51 -8.80
N ASN A 49 10.98 6.49 -7.54
CA ASN A 49 11.19 7.57 -6.59
C ASN A 49 12.27 7.15 -5.56
N PRO A 50 13.35 7.93 -5.41
CA PRO A 50 14.52 7.57 -4.58
C PRO A 50 14.21 7.48 -3.09
N VAL A 51 13.08 8.02 -2.64
CA VAL A 51 12.63 7.92 -1.25
C VAL A 51 12.26 6.48 -0.89
N PHE A 52 11.87 5.66 -1.87
CA PHE A 52 11.57 4.26 -1.62
C PHE A 52 12.77 3.39 -1.98
N THR A 53 13.16 2.52 -1.05
CA THR A 53 14.20 1.51 -1.27
C THR A 53 13.60 0.20 -1.76
N ARG A 54 12.37 -0.11 -1.33
CA ARG A 54 11.64 -1.31 -1.75
C ARG A 54 10.15 -1.14 -1.50
N ILE A 55 9.33 -1.59 -2.44
CA ILE A 55 7.87 -1.59 -2.29
C ILE A 55 7.34 -2.98 -2.55
N VAL A 56 6.47 -3.45 -1.67
CA VAL A 56 5.72 -4.69 -1.85
C VAL A 56 4.24 -4.33 -1.86
N ALA A 57 3.48 -4.76 -2.86
CA ALA A 57 2.06 -4.46 -2.94
C ALA A 57 1.29 -5.59 -3.64
N GLY A 58 0.08 -5.88 -3.14
CA GLY A 58 -0.79 -6.83 -3.82
C GLY A 58 -2.08 -7.13 -3.07
N ALA A 59 -2.90 -7.96 -3.71
CA ALA A 59 -4.17 -8.42 -3.17
C ALA A 59 -3.96 -9.65 -2.29
N VAL A 60 -4.44 -9.59 -1.05
CA VAL A 60 -4.50 -10.75 -0.14
C VAL A 60 -5.90 -11.29 -0.15
N LYS A 61 -6.02 -12.54 -0.61
CA LYS A 61 -7.30 -13.24 -0.70
C LYS A 61 -7.65 -13.91 0.60
N TYR A 62 -8.90 -13.77 1.02
CA TYR A 62 -9.41 -14.41 2.24
C TYR A 62 -10.65 -15.23 1.91
N SER A 63 -10.66 -16.50 2.30
CA SER A 63 -11.84 -17.35 2.11
C SER A 63 -13.04 -16.79 2.88
N GLY A 64 -14.14 -16.53 2.16
CA GLY A 64 -15.39 -16.01 2.73
C GLY A 64 -15.37 -14.55 3.18
N LYS A 65 -14.32 -13.79 2.85
CA LYS A 65 -14.22 -12.35 3.15
C LYS A 65 -13.80 -11.60 1.89
N LYS A 66 -14.03 -10.28 1.89
CA LYS A 66 -13.44 -9.42 0.86
C LYS A 66 -11.92 -9.47 0.95
N ASP A 67 -11.28 -9.41 -0.20
CA ASP A 67 -9.83 -9.29 -0.31
C ASP A 67 -9.34 -8.04 0.43
N LYS A 68 -8.05 -7.96 0.71
CA LYS A 68 -7.44 -6.76 1.28
C LYS A 68 -6.25 -6.36 0.45
N LEU A 69 -5.96 -5.07 0.44
CA LEU A 69 -4.68 -4.60 -0.08
C LEU A 69 -3.61 -4.79 1.00
N ALA A 70 -2.57 -5.55 0.70
CA ALA A 70 -1.35 -5.59 1.51
C ALA A 70 -0.27 -4.74 0.85
N VAL A 71 0.42 -3.94 1.67
CA VAL A 71 1.53 -3.10 1.22
C VAL A 71 2.68 -3.10 2.23
N ASN A 72 3.89 -2.93 1.73
CA ASN A 72 5.07 -2.58 2.48
C ASN A 72 5.81 -1.49 1.71
N PHE A 73 5.99 -0.33 2.33
CA PHE A 73 6.81 0.75 1.78
C PHE A 73 8.05 0.85 2.65
N GLU A 74 9.19 0.45 2.11
CA GLU A 74 10.49 0.65 2.72
C GLU A 74 11.03 1.99 2.21
N GLU A 75 11.14 2.96 3.11
CA GLU A 75 11.57 4.33 2.82
C GLU A 75 13.06 4.46 3.21
N ALA A 76 13.84 5.21 2.43
CA ALA A 76 15.22 5.54 2.74
C ALA A 76 15.29 6.41 4.01
N ASP A 77 16.42 6.37 4.71
CA ASP A 77 16.60 7.21 5.89
C ASP A 77 16.58 8.69 5.46
N PRO A 78 15.78 9.56 6.11
CA PRO A 78 15.78 10.97 5.79
C PRO A 78 17.15 11.65 5.96
N ALA A 79 18.08 11.07 6.72
CA ALA A 79 19.46 11.55 6.82
C ALA A 79 20.30 11.26 5.57
N ASP A 80 19.94 10.23 4.80
CA ASP A 80 20.59 9.85 3.54
C ASP A 80 19.97 10.57 2.33
N LEU A 81 18.80 11.21 2.51
CA LEU A 81 18.16 12.02 1.48
C LEU A 81 18.84 13.37 1.34
N ALA A 82 19.17 13.75 0.11
CA ALA A 82 19.73 15.04 -0.19
C ALA A 82 18.65 16.13 -0.07
N PRO A 83 19.03 17.41 0.15
CA PRO A 83 18.06 18.51 0.22
C PRO A 83 17.22 18.68 -1.06
N GLU A 84 17.76 18.24 -2.20
CA GLU A 84 17.07 18.18 -3.50
C GLU A 84 15.98 17.11 -3.54
N ASP A 85 16.03 16.09 -2.67
CA ASP A 85 15.02 15.03 -2.57
C ASP A 85 13.78 15.46 -1.78
N LEU A 86 13.68 16.72 -1.31
CA LEU A 86 12.46 17.23 -0.67
C LEU A 86 11.26 17.20 -1.64
N GLU A 87 11.50 17.46 -2.92
CA GLU A 87 10.47 17.34 -3.96
C GLU A 87 10.06 15.87 -4.13
N ALA A 88 11.04 14.97 -4.21
CA ALA A 88 10.82 13.53 -4.27
C ALA A 88 10.06 12.99 -3.04
N ALA A 89 10.32 13.52 -1.84
CA ALA A 89 9.59 13.17 -0.63
C ALA A 89 8.11 13.58 -0.70
N GLY A 90 7.82 14.76 -1.25
CA GLY A 90 6.46 15.20 -1.53
C GLY A 90 5.74 14.27 -2.51
N GLU A 91 6.41 13.94 -3.61
CA GLU A 91 5.89 13.02 -4.62
C GLU A 91 5.69 11.60 -4.07
N ALA A 92 6.60 11.10 -3.24
CA ALA A 92 6.50 9.79 -2.61
C ALA A 92 5.26 9.70 -1.71
N VAL A 93 5.01 10.74 -0.91
CA VAL A 93 3.83 10.82 -0.04
C VAL A 93 2.55 10.91 -0.86
N SER A 94 2.54 11.71 -1.94
CA SER A 94 1.39 11.80 -2.84
C SER A 94 1.11 10.46 -3.52
N ALA A 95 2.10 9.86 -4.18
CA ALA A 95 1.98 8.56 -4.85
C ALA A 95 1.47 7.47 -3.89
N LYS A 96 2.01 7.41 -2.66
CA LYS A 96 1.54 6.49 -1.63
C LYS A 96 0.08 6.74 -1.26
N ASN A 97 -0.36 7.99 -1.15
CA ASN A 97 -1.73 8.31 -0.80
C ASN A 97 -2.72 8.06 -1.93
N ASP A 98 -2.33 8.39 -3.15
CA ASP A 98 -3.12 8.23 -4.36
C ASP A 98 -3.32 6.75 -4.66
N PHE A 99 -2.24 5.95 -4.65
CA PHE A 99 -2.33 4.49 -4.78
C PHE A 99 -3.27 3.88 -3.73
N LEU A 100 -3.10 4.26 -2.46
CA LEU A 100 -3.96 3.74 -1.39
C LEU A 100 -5.41 4.21 -1.51
N LEU A 101 -5.64 5.44 -2.00
CA LEU A 101 -6.99 5.95 -2.26
C LEU A 101 -7.64 5.20 -3.42
N GLU A 102 -6.93 5.02 -4.54
CA GLU A 102 -7.40 4.30 -5.71
C GLU A 102 -7.73 2.85 -5.37
N ALA A 103 -6.81 2.15 -4.69
CA ALA A 103 -6.98 0.76 -4.30
C ALA A 103 -8.12 0.55 -3.29
N THR A 104 -8.21 1.42 -2.28
CA THR A 104 -9.12 1.18 -1.14
C THR A 104 -10.42 1.97 -1.23
N GLY A 105 -10.51 2.97 -2.11
CA GLY A 105 -11.59 3.95 -2.12
C GLY A 105 -11.66 4.80 -0.85
N ARG A 106 -10.57 4.89 -0.08
CA ARG A 106 -10.52 5.60 1.21
C ARG A 106 -9.36 6.58 1.27
N ASP A 107 -9.68 7.81 1.63
CA ASP A 107 -8.69 8.85 1.90
C ASP A 107 -7.84 8.51 3.13
N ALA A 108 -6.69 9.18 3.26
CA ALA A 108 -5.75 8.99 4.35
C ALA A 108 -6.42 9.09 5.74
N LYS A 109 -7.32 10.06 5.92
CA LYS A 109 -8.11 10.24 7.16
C LYS A 109 -8.98 9.02 7.44
N SER A 110 -9.75 8.57 6.45
CA SER A 110 -10.65 7.40 6.55
C SER A 110 -9.88 6.10 6.82
N ARG A 111 -8.68 5.95 6.24
CA ARG A 111 -7.77 4.82 6.49
C ARG A 111 -7.27 4.84 7.94
N ARG A 112 -6.83 5.99 8.44
CA ARG A 112 -6.36 6.17 9.83
C ARG A 112 -7.47 5.90 10.85
N ASP A 113 -8.67 6.44 10.66
CA ASP A 113 -9.80 6.21 11.57
C ASP A 113 -10.19 4.73 11.59
N SER A 114 -10.14 4.04 10.44
CA SER A 114 -10.41 2.60 10.38
C SER A 114 -9.35 1.77 11.08
N MET A 115 -8.08 2.15 10.99
CA MET A 115 -6.99 1.47 11.72
C MET A 115 -7.11 1.69 13.22
N LYS A 116 -7.40 2.92 13.65
CA LYS A 116 -7.61 3.24 15.07
C LYS A 116 -8.74 2.39 15.67
N ARG A 117 -9.90 2.34 15.01
CA ARG A 117 -11.02 1.50 15.48
C ARG A 117 -10.68 0.01 15.54
N ALA A 118 -9.87 -0.50 14.60
CA ALA A 118 -9.44 -1.89 14.63
C ALA A 118 -8.52 -2.19 15.83
N VAL A 119 -7.76 -1.21 16.30
CA VAL A 119 -6.95 -1.31 17.53
C VAL A 119 -7.83 -1.22 18.77
N GLU A 120 -8.84 -0.36 18.77
CA GLU A 120 -9.79 -0.21 19.89
C GLU A 120 -10.71 -1.45 20.05
N ASP A 121 -11.08 -2.12 18.95
CA ASP A 121 -11.88 -3.35 18.94
C ASP A 121 -11.09 -4.60 19.41
N ASP A 122 -9.75 -4.55 19.34
CA ASP A 122 -8.83 -5.62 19.79
C ASP A 122 -8.40 -5.46 21.26
N ALA A 123 -8.73 -4.32 21.88
CA ALA A 123 -8.55 -4.13 23.31
C ALA A 123 -9.65 -4.91 24.06
N PRO A 124 -9.32 -5.86 24.95
CA PRO A 124 -10.33 -6.55 25.74
C PRO A 124 -11.07 -5.53 26.60
N ASP A 125 -12.41 -5.58 26.58
CA ASP A 125 -13.25 -4.78 27.48
C ASP A 125 -12.82 -5.04 28.94
N VAL A 126 -12.23 -4.00 29.53
CA VAL A 126 -12.15 -3.63 30.96
C VAL A 126 -12.99 -4.41 31.96
#